data_AF-A0A962XR23-F1
#
_entry.id   AF-A0A962XR23-F1
#
_cell.length_a   1.000
_cell.length_b   1.000
_cell.length_c   1.000
_cell.angle_alpha   90.00
_cell.angle_beta   90.00
_cell.angle_gamma   90.00
#
_symmetry.space_group_name_H-M   'P 1'
#
loop_
_entity.id
_entity.type
_entity.pdbx_description
1 polymer ?
#
loop_
_entity_poly.entity_id
_entity_poly.type
_entity_poly.pdbx_seq_one_letter_code
_entity_poly.pdbx_strand_id
1 'polypeptide(L)' 'LPESVRANLPQHAQTIYREAFNAAWDEYADPQDRRGDVSREEVAHKVAWSAVKQKYEKRDGHWKKKS' A
#
# COMPACT_ATOMS: atom_id res chain seq x y z
N LEU A 1 1.66 -0.22 10.42
CA LEU A 1 2.08 -0.98 9.22
C LEU A 1 2.20 -2.45 9.62
N PRO A 2 1.69 -3.37 8.79
CA PRO A 2 1.90 -4.81 8.99
C PRO A 2 3.38 -5.16 9.15
N GLU A 3 3.70 -6.18 9.93
CA GLU A 3 5.09 -6.60 10.17
C GLU A 3 5.81 -6.95 8.86
N SER A 4 5.13 -7.65 7.95
CA SER A 4 5.64 -7.99 6.63
C SER A 4 6.06 -6.76 5.81
N VAL A 5 5.34 -5.64 5.93
CA VAL A 5 5.67 -4.37 5.27
C VAL A 5 6.93 -3.77 5.89
N ARG A 6 7.00 -3.71 7.23
CA ARG A 6 8.14 -3.12 7.95
C ARG A 6 9.44 -3.91 7.76
N ALA A 7 9.36 -5.24 7.71
CA ALA A 7 10.52 -6.12 7.60
C ALA A 7 11.10 -6.18 6.17
N ASN A 8 10.27 -5.95 5.13
CA ASN A 8 10.67 -6.21 3.74
C ASN A 8 10.83 -4.94 2.88
N LEU A 9 10.34 -3.78 3.33
CA LEU A 9 10.39 -2.54 2.54
C LEU A 9 11.46 -1.59 3.06
N PRO A 10 12.23 -0.93 2.17
CA PRO A 10 13.05 0.22 2.53
C PRO A 10 12.21 1.30 3.21
N GLN A 11 12.81 2.09 4.10
CA GLN A 11 12.10 3.10 4.91
C GLN A 11 11.24 4.06 4.07
N HIS A 12 11.74 4.53 2.94
CA HIS A 12 10.98 5.43 2.06
C HIS A 12 9.76 4.73 1.42
N ALA A 13 9.87 3.43 1.09
CA ALA A 13 8.73 2.66 0.60
C ALA A 13 7.69 2.40 1.70
N GLN A 14 8.12 2.25 2.96
CA GLN A 14 7.20 2.19 4.11
C GLN A 14 6.43 3.50 4.30
N THR A 15 7.08 4.64 4.09
CA THR A 15 6.43 5.96 4.12
C THR A 15 5.36 6.08 3.03
N ILE A 16 5.71 5.76 1.77
CA ILE A 16 4.76 5.75 0.65
C ILE A 16 3.57 4.85 0.96
N TYR A 17 3.84 3.65 1.49
CA TYR A 17 2.79 2.71 1.86
C TYR A 17 1.84 3.32 2.89
N ARG A 18 2.37 3.89 3.98
CA ARG A 18 1.56 4.48 5.05
C ARG A 18 0.73 5.64 4.55
N GLU A 19 1.32 6.53 3.77
CA GLU A 19 0.62 7.71 3.24
C GLU A 19 -0.50 7.30 2.29
N ALA A 20 -0.22 6.40 1.35
CA ALA A 20 -1.22 5.89 0.41
C ALA A 20 -2.32 5.08 1.12
N PHE A 21 -1.96 4.31 2.15
CA PHE A 21 -2.94 3.60 2.97
C PHE A 21 -3.87 4.57 3.69
N ASN A 22 -3.33 5.60 4.36
CA ASN A 22 -4.14 6.57 5.11
C ASN A 22 -5.03 7.38 4.16
N ALA A 23 -4.51 7.81 3.01
CA ALA A 23 -5.30 8.50 2.00
C ALA A 23 -6.46 7.62 1.48
N ALA A 24 -6.18 6.37 1.13
CA ALA A 24 -7.21 5.43 0.69
C ALA A 24 -8.19 5.05 1.82
N TRP A 25 -7.71 4.99 3.06
CA TRP A 25 -8.59 4.80 4.21
C TRP A 25 -9.61 5.93 4.23
N ASP A 26 -9.19 7.19 4.20
CA ASP A 26 -10.11 8.33 4.22
C ASP A 26 -11.02 8.40 2.99
N GLU A 27 -10.50 8.11 1.80
CA GLU A 27 -11.25 8.10 0.54
C GLU A 27 -12.36 7.05 0.51
N TYR A 28 -12.09 5.83 1.01
CA TYR A 28 -13.05 4.72 0.98
C TYR A 28 -13.78 4.51 2.33
N ALA A 29 -14.06 5.61 3.04
CA ALA A 29 -14.78 5.59 4.32
C ALA A 29 -16.23 5.10 4.16
N ASP A 30 -16.92 5.52 3.11
CA ASP A 30 -18.27 5.07 2.79
C ASP A 30 -18.24 3.68 2.12
N PRO A 31 -19.06 2.71 2.56
CA PRO A 31 -19.28 1.47 1.84
C PRO A 31 -19.66 1.63 0.36
N GLN A 32 -20.40 2.67 -0.01
CA GLN A 32 -20.87 2.89 -1.37
C GLN A 32 -19.76 3.28 -2.34
N ASP A 33 -18.68 3.88 -1.85
CA ASP A 33 -17.51 4.24 -2.66
C ASP A 33 -16.64 3.02 -3.00
N ARG A 34 -16.92 1.86 -2.37
CA ARG A 34 -16.20 0.61 -2.57
C ARG A 34 -16.94 -0.28 -3.58
N ARG A 35 -16.19 -0.92 -4.49
CA ARG A 35 -16.75 -1.89 -5.43
C ARG A 35 -16.97 -3.26 -4.79
N GLY A 36 -18.22 -3.68 -4.63
CA GLY A 36 -18.60 -4.99 -4.10
C GLY A 36 -18.38 -5.10 -2.59
N ASP A 37 -18.32 -6.32 -2.06
CA ASP A 37 -18.18 -6.59 -0.61
C ASP A 37 -16.75 -6.44 -0.06
N VAL A 38 -15.89 -5.69 -0.75
CA VAL A 38 -14.51 -5.48 -0.29
C VAL A 38 -14.47 -4.58 0.95
N SER A 39 -13.72 -4.98 1.96
CA SER A 39 -13.54 -4.17 3.16
C SER A 39 -12.73 -2.90 2.83
N ARG A 40 -12.97 -1.83 3.59
CA ARG A 40 -12.18 -0.59 3.52
C ARG A 40 -10.68 -0.85 3.69
N GLU A 41 -10.32 -1.72 4.63
CA GLU A 41 -8.94 -2.12 4.88
C GLU A 41 -8.30 -2.82 3.67
N GLU A 42 -9.05 -3.73 3.03
CA GLU A 42 -8.55 -4.44 1.85
C GLU A 42 -8.30 -3.49 0.68
N VAL A 43 -9.20 -2.53 0.45
CA VAL A 43 -9.01 -1.49 -0.57
C VAL A 43 -7.79 -0.62 -0.24
N ALA A 44 -7.66 -0.16 0.99
CA ALA A 44 -6.54 0.67 1.42
C ALA A 44 -5.19 -0.06 1.26
N HIS A 45 -5.13 -1.35 1.58
CA HIS A 45 -3.94 -2.18 1.32
C HIS A 45 -3.61 -2.30 -0.16
N LYS A 46 -4.62 -2.50 -1.04
CA LYS A 46 -4.42 -2.58 -2.50
C LYS A 46 -3.86 -1.29 -3.07
N VAL A 47 -4.39 -0.14 -2.63
CA VAL A 47 -3.90 1.18 -3.04
C VAL A 47 -2.48 1.41 -2.55
N ALA A 48 -2.19 1.13 -1.28
CA ALA A 48 -0.86 1.27 -0.70
C ALA A 48 0.19 0.42 -1.42
N TRP A 49 -0.12 -0.84 -1.72
CA TRP A 49 0.78 -1.70 -2.49
C TRP A 49 0.97 -1.23 -3.93
N SER A 50 -0.06 -0.68 -4.56
CA SER A 50 0.04 -0.09 -5.90
C SER A 50 0.98 1.11 -5.90
N ALA A 51 0.86 2.01 -4.92
CA ALA A 51 1.74 3.16 -4.75
C ALA A 51 3.22 2.74 -4.55
N VAL A 52 3.47 1.75 -3.70
CA VAL A 52 4.81 1.18 -3.53
C VAL A 52 5.32 0.61 -4.85
N LYS A 53 4.52 -0.19 -5.55
CA LYS A 53 4.88 -0.80 -6.84
C LYS A 53 5.13 0.21 -7.96
N GLN A 54 4.64 1.44 -7.86
CA GLN A 54 4.96 2.49 -8.85
C GLN A 54 6.40 3.00 -8.72
N LYS A 55 6.96 3.02 -7.50
CA LYS A 55 8.32 3.54 -7.24
C LYS A 55 9.33 2.46 -6.92
N TYR A 56 8.87 1.27 -6.55
CA TYR A 56 9.68 0.14 -6.15
C TYR A 56 9.25 -1.12 -6.90
N GLU A 57 10.18 -2.05 -7.05
CA GLU A 57 9.94 -3.37 -7.59
C GLU A 57 10.70 -4.41 -6.79
N LYS A 58 10.20 -5.63 -6.75
CA LYS A 58 10.86 -6.73 -6.05
C LYS A 58 11.86 -7.39 -7.01
N ARG A 59 13.16 -7.29 -6.71
CA ARG A 59 14.27 -7.94 -7.41
C ARG A 59 15.03 -8.83 -6.43
N ASP A 60 15.25 -10.09 -6.80
CA ASP A 60 15.97 -11.07 -5.96
C ASP A 60 15.41 -11.18 -4.54
N GLY A 61 14.08 -11.19 -4.41
CA GLY A 61 13.42 -11.25 -3.10
C GLY A 61 13.35 -9.91 -2.35
N HIS A 62 14.03 -8.86 -2.81
CA HIS A 62 14.13 -7.57 -2.11
C HIS A 62 13.47 -6.43 -2.88
N TRP A 63 12.83 -5.51 -2.18
CA TRP A 63 12.28 -4.30 -2.79
C TRP A 63 13.38 -3.28 -3.08
N LYS A 64 13.54 -2.92 -4.35
CA LYS A 64 14.48 -1.90 -4.83
C LYS A 64 13.72 -0.78 -5.52
N LYS A 65 14.24 0.45 -5.43
CA LYS A 65 13.66 1.60 -6.15
C LYS A 65 13.78 1.32 -7.64
N LYS A 66 12.70 1.56 -8.39
CA LYS A 66 12.71 1.54 -9.85
C LYS A 66 13.66 2.63 -10.34
N SER A 67 14.51 2.27 -11.30
CA SER A 67 15.36 3.21 -12.03
C SER A 67 14.57 3.92 -13.11
#